data_AF-A0A3C2D827-F1
#
_entry.id   AF-A0A3C2D827-F1
#
_cell.length_a   1.000
_cell.length_b   1.000
_cell.length_c   1.000
_cell.angle_alpha   90.00
_cell.angle_beta   90.00
_cell.angle_gamma   90.00
#
_symmetry.space_group_name_H-M   'P 1'
#
loop_
_entity.id
_entity.type
_entity.pdbx_description
1 polymer ?
#
loop_
_entity_poly.entity_id
_entity_poly.type
_entity_poly.pdbx_seq_one_letter_code
_entity_poly.pdbx_strand_id
1 'polypeptide(L)'
;MKTQRFTVALTVINLVVLLVILFLINTSLKPDVASVVRGKAFELMDDQGRVRAEIKVLPAEADFKMPDGSQGYPETVILRLIDSKGGPNVKLAATEDGSGLVLGGDAGYVQILSRSNNPFIKLNTKDGKEKVVRVE
;
A
#
# COMPACT_ATOMS: atom_id res chain seq x y z
N MET A 1 38.72 -39.01 28.10
CA MET A 1 39.53 -37.83 27.69
C MET A 1 39.33 -37.39 26.23
N LYS A 2 39.13 -38.28 25.25
CA LYS A 2 38.96 -37.88 23.82
C LYS A 2 37.62 -37.18 23.53
N THR A 3 36.52 -37.69 24.08
CA THR A 3 35.18 -37.09 23.95
C THR A 3 35.08 -35.73 24.62
N GLN A 4 35.67 -35.57 25.80
CA GLN A 4 35.73 -34.29 26.52
C GLN A 4 36.48 -33.21 25.72
N ARG A 5 37.59 -33.56 25.06
CA ARG A 5 38.33 -32.65 24.18
C ARG A 5 37.52 -32.25 22.93
N PHE A 6 36.74 -33.19 22.39
CA PHE A 6 35.86 -32.92 21.25
C PHE A 6 34.71 -31.96 21.63
N THR A 7 34.06 -32.18 22.77
CA THR A 7 33.01 -31.28 23.29
C THR A 7 33.55 -29.89 23.53
N VAL A 8 34.74 -29.77 24.13
CA VAL A 8 35.39 -28.46 24.36
C VAL A 8 35.68 -27.75 23.04
N ALA A 9 36.22 -28.46 22.04
CA ALA A 9 36.49 -27.89 20.73
C ALA A 9 35.20 -27.38 20.06
N LEU A 10 34.11 -28.16 20.13
CA LEU A 10 32.82 -27.78 19.54
C LEU A 10 32.21 -26.57 20.23
N THR A 11 32.32 -26.47 21.56
CA THR A 11 31.87 -25.29 22.32
C THR A 11 32.65 -24.04 21.95
N VAL A 12 33.97 -24.13 21.79
CA VAL A 12 34.81 -22.99 21.37
C VAL A 12 34.44 -22.55 19.96
N ILE A 13 34.23 -23.49 19.03
CA ILE A 13 33.77 -23.18 17.67
C ILE A 13 32.43 -22.45 17.70
N ASN A 14 31.45 -22.97 18.45
CA ASN A 14 30.14 -22.32 18.58
C ASN A 14 30.24 -20.93 19.21
N LEU A 15 31.13 -20.73 20.19
CA LEU A 15 31.37 -19.43 20.81
C LEU A 15 31.98 -18.45 19.81
N VAL A 16 32.96 -18.88 19.02
CA VAL A 16 33.57 -18.05 17.97
C VAL A 16 32.53 -17.68 16.91
N VAL A 17 31.72 -18.63 16.45
CA VAL A 17 30.62 -18.36 15.50
C VAL A 17 29.64 -17.36 16.09
N LEU A 18 29.24 -17.53 17.35
CA LEU A 18 28.34 -16.60 18.05
C LEU A 18 28.94 -15.19 18.13
N LEU A 19 30.20 -15.06 18.54
CA LEU A 19 30.88 -13.76 18.64
C LEU A 19 31.03 -13.08 17.27
N VAL A 20 31.31 -13.86 16.21
CA VAL A 20 31.35 -13.35 14.83
C VAL A 20 29.98 -12.85 14.39
N ILE A 21 28.90 -13.61 14.64
CA ILE A 21 27.53 -13.19 14.33
C ILE A 21 27.17 -11.91 15.07
N LEU A 22 27.47 -11.83 16.37
CA LEU A 22 27.21 -10.63 17.17
C LEU A 22 27.98 -9.42 16.65
N PHE A 23 29.23 -9.60 16.23
CA PHE A 23 30.04 -8.53 15.63
C PHE A 23 29.51 -8.07 14.27
N LEU A 24 29.05 -9.00 13.43
CA LEU A 24 28.43 -8.70 12.13
C LEU A 24 27.08 -7.99 12.27
N ILE A 25 26.28 -8.34 13.29
CA ILE A 25 25.01 -7.65 13.57
C ILE A 25 25.26 -6.25 14.13
N ASN A 26 26.25 -6.11 15.01
CA ASN A 26 26.56 -4.83 15.66
C ASN A 26 27.30 -3.84 14.76
N THR A 27 27.80 -4.31 13.60
CA THR A 27 28.28 -3.45 12.50
C THR A 27 27.11 -3.05 11.59
N SER A 28 26.03 -2.56 12.21
CA SER A 28 25.00 -1.80 11.50
C SER A 28 25.63 -0.49 11.03
N LEU A 29 26.30 -0.59 9.89
CA LEU A 29 26.45 0.46 8.90
C LEU A 29 25.09 1.17 8.83
N LYS A 30 25.10 2.52 8.87
CA LYS A 30 23.93 3.35 8.56
C LYS A 30 23.10 2.61 7.51
N PRO A 31 21.79 2.36 7.73
CA PRO A 31 21.01 1.63 6.75
C PRO A 31 21.26 2.30 5.41
N ASP A 32 21.84 1.55 4.47
CA ASP A 32 21.86 1.95 3.08
C ASP A 32 20.40 1.90 2.66
N VAL A 33 19.68 2.99 2.95
CA VAL A 33 18.27 3.12 2.60
C VAL A 33 18.28 3.08 1.09
N ALA A 34 17.75 1.99 0.53
CA ALA A 34 17.56 1.86 -0.90
C ALA A 34 16.95 3.16 -1.41
N SER A 35 17.74 3.92 -2.17
CA SER A 35 17.35 5.26 -2.60
C SER A 35 16.09 5.25 -3.46
N VAL A 36 15.81 4.11 -4.12
CA VAL A 36 14.60 3.85 -4.90
C VAL A 36 14.18 2.39 -4.73
N VAL A 37 12.94 2.16 -4.32
CA VAL A 37 12.28 0.85 -4.37
C VAL A 37 11.43 0.78 -5.64
N ARG A 38 11.73 -0.18 -6.53
CA ARG A 38 10.96 -0.41 -7.77
C ARG A 38 10.11 -1.66 -7.63
N GLY A 39 8.81 -1.52 -7.79
CA GLY A 39 7.86 -2.63 -7.77
C GLY A 39 6.59 -2.24 -8.51
N LYS A 40 5.80 -3.25 -8.91
CA LYS A 40 4.47 -3.03 -9.48
C LYS A 40 3.41 -2.76 -8.41
N ALA A 41 3.68 -3.24 -7.20
CA ALA A 41 2.81 -3.10 -6.04
C ALA A 41 3.63 -3.06 -4.74
N PHE A 42 3.09 -2.39 -3.73
CA PHE A 42 3.52 -2.43 -2.35
C PHE A 42 2.28 -2.65 -1.48
N GLU A 43 2.35 -3.55 -0.51
CA GLU A 43 1.27 -3.84 0.42
C GLU A 43 1.79 -3.83 1.86
N LEU A 44 1.11 -3.09 2.73
CA LEU A 44 1.29 -3.15 4.18
C LEU A 44 0.27 -4.13 4.74
N MET A 45 0.72 -5.17 5.43
CA MET A 45 -0.15 -6.18 6.05
C MET A 45 -0.14 -6.06 7.57
N ASP A 46 -1.24 -6.44 8.23
CA ASP A 46 -1.28 -6.61 9.69
C ASP A 46 -0.91 -8.03 10.13
N ASP A 47 -0.81 -8.25 11.45
CA ASP A 47 -0.42 -9.54 12.05
C ASP A 47 -1.39 -10.69 11.72
N GLN A 48 -2.58 -10.37 11.20
CA GLN A 48 -3.57 -11.36 10.77
C GLN A 48 -3.48 -11.64 9.26
N GLY A 49 -2.51 -11.04 8.57
CA GLY A 49 -2.29 -11.18 7.12
C GLY A 49 -3.23 -10.33 6.27
N ARG A 50 -3.91 -9.32 6.83
CA ARG A 50 -4.81 -8.45 6.06
C ARG A 50 -4.06 -7.25 5.52
N VAL A 51 -4.30 -6.88 4.27
CA VAL A 51 -3.75 -5.65 3.68
C VAL A 51 -4.41 -4.42 4.30
N ARG A 52 -3.61 -3.50 4.84
CA ARG A 52 -4.02 -2.25 5.50
C ARG A 52 -3.66 -1.01 4.71
N ALA A 53 -2.68 -1.11 3.83
CA ALA A 53 -2.40 -0.09 2.83
C ALA A 53 -1.81 -0.74 1.58
N GLU A 54 -2.05 -0.13 0.43
CA GLU A 54 -1.46 -0.60 -0.82
C GLU A 54 -1.15 0.55 -1.77
N ILE A 55 -0.08 0.40 -2.56
CA ILE A 55 0.25 1.24 -3.71
C ILE A 55 0.44 0.30 -4.89
N LYS A 56 -0.38 0.39 -5.94
CA LYS A 56 -0.27 -0.51 -7.11
C LYS A 56 -0.63 0.14 -8.43
N VAL A 57 -0.10 -0.43 -9.50
CA VAL A 57 -0.50 -0.14 -10.89
C VAL A 57 -1.59 -1.13 -11.29
N LEU A 58 -2.75 -0.61 -11.70
CA LEU A 58 -3.86 -1.38 -12.27
C LEU A 58 -3.85 -1.20 -13.79
N PRO A 59 -3.97 -2.28 -14.57
CA PRO A 59 -4.01 -2.18 -16.03
C PRO A 59 -5.26 -1.42 -16.49
N ALA A 60 -5.20 -0.88 -17.70
CA ALA A 60 -6.38 -0.32 -18.36
C ALA A 60 -7.40 -1.43 -18.68
N GLU A 61 -8.68 -1.12 -18.49
CA GLU A 61 -9.82 -1.99 -18.81
C GLU A 61 -10.70 -1.29 -19.86
N ALA A 62 -10.41 -1.48 -21.14
CA ALA A 62 -11.14 -0.82 -22.24
C ALA A 62 -12.65 -1.16 -22.26
N ASP A 63 -13.00 -2.36 -21.82
CA ASP A 63 -14.38 -2.87 -21.82
C ASP A 63 -15.16 -2.50 -20.54
N PHE A 64 -14.52 -1.82 -19.58
CA PHE A 64 -15.19 -1.41 -18.34
C PHE A 64 -16.19 -0.27 -18.59
N LYS A 65 -17.43 -0.46 -18.13
CA LYS A 65 -18.48 0.57 -18.19
C LYS A 65 -18.53 1.32 -16.87
N MET A 66 -18.21 2.61 -16.91
CA MET A 66 -18.18 3.47 -15.74
C MET A 66 -19.59 3.80 -15.23
N PRO A 67 -19.76 4.12 -13.93
CA PRO A 67 -21.06 4.53 -13.39
C PRO A 67 -21.65 5.80 -14.03
N ASP A 68 -20.81 6.65 -14.62
CA ASP A 68 -21.23 7.84 -15.37
C ASP A 68 -21.65 7.53 -16.83
N GLY A 69 -21.58 6.25 -17.23
CA GLY A 69 -21.91 5.78 -18.57
C GLY A 69 -20.75 5.82 -19.57
N SER A 70 -19.59 6.37 -19.19
CA SER A 70 -18.39 6.35 -20.04
C SER A 70 -17.82 4.94 -20.20
N GLN A 71 -17.13 4.71 -21.32
CA GLN A 71 -16.54 3.41 -21.67
C GLN A 71 -15.02 3.48 -21.49
N GLY A 72 -14.46 2.43 -20.91
CA GLY A 72 -13.04 2.30 -20.65
C GLY A 72 -12.65 2.84 -19.28
N TYR A 73 -11.79 2.08 -18.60
CA TYR A 73 -11.08 2.53 -17.41
C TYR A 73 -9.58 2.61 -17.72
N PRO A 74 -8.97 3.81 -17.61
CA PRO A 74 -7.55 4.02 -17.87
C PRO A 74 -6.63 3.25 -16.92
N GLU A 75 -5.35 3.11 -17.30
CA GLU A 75 -4.33 2.59 -16.38
C GLU A 75 -4.32 3.48 -15.14
N THR A 76 -4.25 2.86 -13.95
CA THR A 76 -4.38 3.59 -12.70
C THR A 76 -3.24 3.28 -11.76
N VAL A 77 -2.55 4.31 -11.28
CA VAL A 77 -1.74 4.22 -10.06
C VAL A 77 -2.64 4.57 -8.89
N ILE A 78 -2.77 3.65 -7.93
CA ILE A 78 -3.68 3.81 -6.80
C ILE A 78 -2.98 3.58 -5.47
N LEU A 79 -3.25 4.48 -4.53
CA LEU A 79 -2.97 4.33 -3.10
C LEU A 79 -4.29 4.09 -2.37
N ARG A 80 -4.37 3.04 -1.54
CA ARG A 80 -5.53 2.79 -0.66
C ARG A 80 -5.09 2.60 0.79
N LEU A 81 -5.86 3.15 1.73
CA LEU A 81 -5.82 2.76 3.14
C LEU A 81 -7.09 1.97 3.46
N ILE A 82 -6.89 0.78 4.01
CA ILE A 82 -7.92 -0.24 4.14
C ILE A 82 -8.21 -0.49 5.63
N ASP A 83 -9.48 -0.39 6.00
CA ASP A 83 -9.92 -0.65 7.37
C ASP A 83 -9.89 -2.16 7.71
N SER A 84 -10.18 -2.50 8.97
CA SER A 84 -10.16 -3.88 9.43
C SER A 84 -11.25 -4.77 8.83
N LYS A 85 -12.25 -4.17 8.16
CA LYS A 85 -13.35 -4.84 7.46
C LYS A 85 -13.06 -4.99 5.95
N GLY A 86 -11.92 -4.48 5.47
CA GLY A 86 -11.54 -4.52 4.05
C GLY A 86 -12.03 -3.31 3.23
N GLY A 87 -12.64 -2.30 3.85
CA GLY A 87 -13.11 -1.10 3.18
C GLY A 87 -11.97 -0.13 2.88
N PRO A 88 -11.74 0.29 1.61
CA PRO A 88 -10.72 1.27 1.26
C PRO A 88 -11.21 2.69 1.56
N ASN A 89 -11.25 3.06 2.84
CA ASN A 89 -11.78 4.33 3.31
C ASN A 89 -10.97 5.55 2.84
N VAL A 90 -9.70 5.38 2.47
CA VAL A 90 -8.95 6.43 1.79
C VAL A 90 -8.45 5.87 0.47
N LYS A 91 -8.74 6.58 -0.62
CA LYS A 91 -8.27 6.25 -1.96
C LYS A 91 -7.73 7.50 -2.63
N LEU A 92 -6.49 7.43 -3.12
CA LEU A 92 -5.90 8.42 -4.02
C LEU A 92 -5.52 7.71 -5.32
N ALA A 93 -5.98 8.21 -6.45
CA ALA A 93 -5.78 7.60 -7.76
C ALA A 93 -5.30 8.64 -8.78
N ALA A 94 -4.39 8.23 -9.64
CA ALA A 94 -3.98 8.95 -10.84
C ALA A 94 -4.17 8.04 -12.06
N THR A 95 -4.71 8.61 -13.13
CA THR A 95 -5.03 7.98 -14.41
C THR A 95 -4.55 8.85 -15.56
N GLU A 96 -4.50 8.35 -16.80
CA GLU A 96 -4.09 9.18 -17.95
C GLU A 96 -5.02 10.38 -18.18
N ASP A 97 -6.28 10.28 -17.78
CA ASP A 97 -7.29 11.32 -17.93
C ASP A 97 -7.53 12.15 -16.66
N GLY A 98 -6.73 11.98 -15.60
CA GLY A 98 -6.76 12.84 -14.41
C GLY A 98 -6.51 12.14 -13.08
N SER A 99 -7.24 12.55 -12.04
CA SER A 99 -7.03 12.03 -10.68
C SER A 99 -8.29 12.03 -9.82
N GLY A 100 -8.25 11.30 -8.72
CA GLY A 100 -9.33 11.27 -7.73
C GLY A 100 -8.86 11.02 -6.31
N LEU A 101 -9.51 11.67 -5.36
CA LEU A 101 -9.40 11.43 -3.92
C LEU A 101 -10.78 11.03 -3.39
N VAL A 102 -10.85 9.96 -2.61
CA VAL A 102 -12.05 9.55 -1.90
C VAL A 102 -11.72 9.34 -0.42
N LEU A 103 -12.52 9.95 0.44
CA LEU A 103 -12.53 9.77 1.89
C LEU A 103 -13.89 9.19 2.28
N GLY A 104 -13.91 7.90 2.61
CA GLY A 104 -15.08 7.15 3.03
C GLY A 104 -15.09 6.86 4.54
N GLY A 105 -16.23 6.38 5.01
CA GLY A 105 -16.43 5.89 6.37
C GLY A 105 -17.89 5.53 6.60
N ASP A 106 -18.23 5.25 7.86
CA ASP A 106 -19.57 4.75 8.21
C ASP A 106 -20.71 5.73 7.85
N ALA A 107 -20.45 7.03 7.78
CA ALA A 107 -21.44 8.06 7.48
C ALA A 107 -21.67 8.30 5.97
N GLY A 108 -20.82 7.75 5.10
CA GLY A 108 -20.82 8.02 3.66
C GLY A 108 -19.41 8.30 3.12
N TYR A 109 -19.30 9.09 2.06
CA TYR A 109 -18.02 9.47 1.48
C TYR A 109 -17.99 10.90 0.93
N VAL A 110 -16.79 11.45 0.87
CA VAL A 110 -16.43 12.65 0.11
C VAL A 110 -15.51 12.24 -1.03
N GLN A 111 -15.82 12.71 -2.23
CA GLN A 111 -15.06 12.44 -3.44
C GLN A 111 -14.66 13.77 -4.08
N ILE A 112 -13.38 13.93 -4.36
CA ILE A 112 -12.84 15.01 -5.18
C ILE A 112 -12.33 14.36 -6.45
N LEU A 113 -12.94 14.67 -7.59
CA LEU A 113 -12.58 14.07 -8.87
C LEU A 113 -12.20 15.17 -9.86
N SER A 114 -11.05 15.00 -10.49
CA SER A 114 -10.57 15.85 -11.59
C SER A 114 -10.16 14.93 -12.73
N ARG A 115 -11.16 14.22 -13.29
CA ARG A 115 -10.99 13.41 -14.49
C ARG A 115 -11.70 14.08 -15.66
N SER A 116 -11.13 13.97 -16.85
CA SER A 116 -11.61 14.65 -18.05
C SER A 116 -11.75 16.18 -17.81
N ASN A 117 -12.68 16.85 -18.48
CA ASN A 117 -12.79 18.32 -18.46
C ASN A 117 -13.72 18.87 -17.35
N ASN A 118 -14.27 18.02 -16.48
CA ASN A 118 -15.34 18.42 -15.55
C ASN A 118 -15.00 18.04 -14.11
N PRO A 119 -14.12 18.82 -13.43
CA PRO A 119 -13.80 18.58 -12.03
C PRO A 119 -15.02 18.81 -11.13
N PHE A 120 -15.15 17.99 -10.09
CA PHE A 120 -16.22 18.13 -9.10
C PHE A 120 -15.83 17.64 -7.72
N ILE A 121 -16.57 18.13 -6.72
CA ILE A 121 -16.59 17.58 -5.36
C ILE A 121 -17.97 16.99 -5.11
N LYS A 122 -18.03 15.73 -4.69
CA LYS A 122 -19.26 15.02 -4.34
C LYS A 122 -19.23 14.64 -2.87
N LEU A 123 -20.31 14.96 -2.16
CA LEU A 123 -20.61 14.43 -0.84
C LEU A 123 -21.77 13.44 -1.01
N ASN A 124 -21.62 12.25 -0.45
CA ASN A 124 -22.66 11.23 -0.42
C ASN A 124 -22.78 10.71 1.01
N THR A 125 -23.99 10.64 1.52
CA THR A 125 -24.28 10.11 2.86
C THR A 125 -24.79 8.67 2.77
N LYS A 126 -24.67 7.92 3.87
CA LYS A 126 -25.13 6.52 3.94
C LYS A 126 -26.62 6.34 3.59
N ASP A 127 -27.45 7.33 3.88
CA ASP A 127 -28.88 7.36 3.53
C ASP A 127 -29.14 7.75 2.07
N GLY A 128 -28.09 7.88 1.25
CA GLY A 128 -28.18 8.10 -0.19
C GLY A 128 -28.36 9.56 -0.61
N LYS A 129 -28.24 10.53 0.30
CA LYS A 129 -28.29 11.95 -0.09
C LYS A 129 -26.98 12.34 -0.75
N GLU A 130 -27.09 13.02 -1.89
CA GLU A 130 -25.94 13.49 -2.65
C GLU A 130 -25.92 15.01 -2.80
N LYS A 131 -24.74 15.60 -2.73
CA LYS A 131 -24.48 16.99 -3.10
C LYS A 131 -23.24 17.04 -3.96
N VAL A 132 -23.34 17.68 -5.13
CA VAL A 132 -22.21 17.85 -6.06
C VAL A 132 -21.94 19.33 -6.25
N VAL A 133 -20.67 19.72 -6.14
CA VAL A 133 -20.16 21.06 -6.42
C VAL A 133 -19.29 20.98 -7.67
N ARG A 134 -19.55 21.85 -8.64
CA ARG A 134 -18.78 22.00 -9.88
C ARG A 134 -18.30 23.44 -10.01
N VAL A 135 -17.24 23.64 -10.78
CA VAL A 135 -16.87 24.98 -11.24
C VAL A 135 -17.80 25.29 -12.41
N GLU A 136 -18.54 26.40 -12.33
CA GLU A 136 -19.39 26.92 -13.42
C GLU A 136 -18.54 27.53 -14.54
#